data_AF-A0A453DQX9-F1
#
_entry.id   AF-A0A453DQX9-F1
#
_cell.length_a   1.000
_cell.length_b   1.000
_cell.length_c   1.000
_cell.angle_alpha   90.00
_cell.angle_beta   90.00
_cell.angle_gamma   90.00
#
_symmetry.space_group_name_H-M   'P 1'
#
loop_
_entity.id
_entity.type
_entity.pdbx_description
1 polymer ?
#
loop_
_entity_poly.entity_id
_entity_poly.type
_entity_poly.pdbx_seq_one_letter_code
_entity_poly.pdbx_strand_id
1 'polypeptide(L)'
;SFDKDVPDVVPPMLGLHNYQDGAYAEDLANYHERSHADDWFGTEAMDVLVGWTKNLCSSKDLPGCSVLDIGTGSGRLLQQLAKQGFSDLTGIDYSEAAIELARNLAIRDGFEHINFLVSVCVMLNIVSPYLKDEERTFSD
;
A
#
# COMPACT_ATOMS: atom_id res chain seq x y z
N SER A 1 40.30 -23.41 -16.69
CA SER A 1 38.84 -23.63 -16.55
C SER A 1 38.19 -22.27 -16.51
N PHE A 2 37.09 -22.07 -17.23
CA PHE A 2 36.34 -20.83 -17.17
C PHE A 2 35.56 -20.82 -15.85
N ASP A 3 36.07 -20.09 -14.85
CA ASP A 3 35.23 -19.57 -13.78
C ASP A 3 34.31 -18.54 -14.42
N LYS A 4 33.04 -18.92 -14.57
CA LYS A 4 31.99 -17.98 -14.91
C LYS A 4 31.46 -17.46 -13.59
N ASP A 5 31.74 -16.19 -13.33
CA ASP A 5 30.99 -15.36 -12.39
C ASP A 5 29.50 -15.51 -12.70
N VAL A 6 28.82 -16.35 -11.92
CA VAL A 6 27.36 -16.32 -11.84
C VAL A 6 27.07 -15.15 -10.92
N PRO A 7 26.50 -14.03 -11.40
CA PRO A 7 26.10 -12.96 -10.49
C PRO A 7 25.10 -13.57 -9.52
N ASP A 8 25.40 -13.41 -8.22
CA ASP A 8 24.50 -13.79 -7.14
C ASP A 8 23.14 -13.15 -7.44
N VAL A 9 22.16 -13.98 -7.80
CA VAL A 9 20.81 -13.51 -8.07
C VAL A 9 20.25 -13.14 -6.72
N VAL A 10 20.35 -11.85 -6.37
CA VAL A 10 19.66 -11.28 -5.22
C VAL A 10 18.19 -11.67 -5.37
N PRO A 11 17.61 -12.43 -4.42
CA PRO A 11 16.22 -12.82 -4.50
C PRO A 11 15.35 -11.57 -4.64
N PRO A 12 14.16 -11.65 -5.27
CA PRO A 12 13.29 -10.49 -5.36
C PRO A 12 13.03 -9.98 -3.95
N MET A 13 13.59 -8.81 -3.61
CA MET A 13 13.50 -8.17 -2.29
C MET A 13 12.06 -7.71 -1.95
N LEU A 14 11.14 -7.90 -2.88
CA LEU A 14 9.70 -7.75 -2.74
C LEU A 14 9.14 -8.90 -1.88
N GLY A 15 9.28 -8.78 -0.55
CA GLY A 15 8.59 -9.66 0.39
C GLY A 15 9.32 -9.97 1.70
N LEU A 16 10.53 -9.44 1.93
CA LEU A 16 11.20 -9.61 3.22
C LEU A 16 10.79 -8.48 4.18
N HIS A 17 10.04 -8.84 5.24
CA HIS A 17 9.56 -7.95 6.30
C HIS A 17 10.62 -6.90 6.75
N ASN A 18 11.85 -7.37 6.96
CA ASN A 18 12.95 -6.54 7.46
C ASN A 18 13.46 -5.46 6.48
N TYR A 19 13.28 -5.66 5.17
CA TYR A 19 13.79 -4.71 4.17
C TYR A 19 12.85 -3.50 4.01
N GLN A 20 11.55 -3.75 3.94
CA GLN A 20 10.54 -2.70 3.86
C GLN A 20 10.52 -1.87 5.15
N ASP A 21 10.59 -2.52 6.32
CA ASP A 21 10.65 -1.80 7.59
C ASP A 21 11.95 -0.98 7.74
N GLY A 22 13.07 -1.47 7.20
CA GLY A 22 14.32 -0.71 7.15
C GLY A 22 14.21 0.57 6.31
N ALA A 23 13.61 0.48 5.11
CA ALA A 23 13.38 1.62 4.24
C ALA A 23 12.42 2.64 4.89
N TYR A 24 11.32 2.17 5.49
CA TYR A 24 10.39 3.04 6.21
C TYR A 24 11.03 3.69 7.44
N ALA A 25 11.91 2.99 8.17
CA ALA A 25 12.63 3.58 9.30
C ALA A 25 13.58 4.71 8.88
N GLU A 26 14.25 4.58 7.73
CA GLU A 26 15.08 5.64 7.16
C GLU A 26 14.25 6.83 6.69
N ASP A 27 13.14 6.57 5.99
CA ASP A 27 12.21 7.62 5.58
C ASP A 27 11.56 8.31 6.79
N LEU A 28 11.25 7.57 7.87
CA LEU A 28 10.76 8.12 9.14
C LEU A 28 11.81 9.00 9.82
N ALA A 29 13.09 8.66 9.76
CA ALA A 29 14.14 9.50 10.32
C ALA A 29 14.29 10.83 9.56
N ASN A 30 13.94 10.84 8.26
CA ASN A 30 14.21 11.95 7.36
C ASN A 30 12.95 12.53 6.68
N TYR A 31 11.75 12.27 7.20
CA TYR A 31 10.48 12.65 6.53
C TYR A 31 10.27 14.16 6.37
N HIS A 32 11.09 14.99 7.02
CA HIS A 32 11.13 16.43 6.82
C HIS A 32 11.85 16.84 5.53
N GLU A 33 12.74 15.99 5.02
CA GLU A 33 13.34 16.11 3.70
C GLU A 33 12.42 15.43 2.66
N ARG A 34 12.60 15.70 1.36
CA ARG A 34 11.83 14.96 0.33
C ARG A 34 12.17 13.47 0.47
N SER A 35 11.21 12.68 0.95
CA SER A 35 11.37 11.24 1.17
C SER A 35 11.59 10.51 -0.15
N HIS A 36 12.53 9.55 -0.18
CA HIS A 36 12.73 8.68 -1.34
C HIS A 36 11.51 7.73 -1.55
N ALA A 37 10.64 7.60 -0.55
CA ALA A 37 9.29 7.02 -0.67
C ALA A 37 8.40 7.67 -1.76
N ASP A 38 8.77 8.85 -2.28
CA ASP A 38 7.97 9.59 -3.27
C ASP A 38 8.05 8.99 -4.68
N ASP A 39 9.01 8.11 -4.93
CA ASP A 39 9.35 7.63 -6.27
C ASP A 39 8.94 6.17 -6.58
N TRP A 40 8.40 5.41 -5.62
CA TRP A 40 8.17 3.96 -5.82
C TRP A 40 7.22 3.64 -6.99
N PHE A 41 6.21 4.48 -7.23
CA PHE A 41 5.28 4.31 -8.35
C PHE A 41 5.67 5.15 -9.57
N GLY A 42 6.45 6.22 -9.41
CA GLY A 42 6.62 7.26 -10.41
C GLY A 42 5.33 8.06 -10.67
N THR A 43 5.47 9.28 -11.18
CA THR A 43 4.35 10.21 -11.36
C THR A 43 3.29 9.69 -12.36
N GLU A 44 3.72 9.00 -13.42
CA GLU A 44 2.82 8.51 -14.47
C GLU A 44 1.85 7.43 -13.96
N ALA A 45 2.34 6.46 -13.20
CA ALA A 45 1.48 5.43 -12.61
C ALA A 45 0.49 6.05 -11.62
N MET A 46 0.94 7.07 -10.88
CA MET A 46 0.09 7.79 -9.94
C MET A 46 -1.09 8.49 -10.64
N ASP A 47 -0.82 9.18 -11.75
CA ASP A 47 -1.85 9.87 -12.53
C ASP A 47 -2.88 8.88 -13.09
N VAL A 48 -2.44 7.70 -13.55
CA VAL A 48 -3.33 6.63 -14.02
C VAL A 48 -4.23 6.12 -12.89
N LEU A 49 -3.67 5.81 -11.72
CA LEU A 49 -4.43 5.32 -10.56
C LEU A 49 -5.48 6.35 -10.10
N VAL A 50 -5.08 7.62 -9.98
CA VAL A 50 -6.00 8.70 -9.63
C VAL A 50 -7.11 8.85 -10.67
N GLY A 51 -6.76 8.79 -11.95
CA GLY A 51 -7.72 8.84 -13.06
C GLY A 51 -8.74 7.70 -13.01
N TRP A 52 -8.27 6.47 -12.78
CA TRP A 52 -9.15 5.30 -12.65
C TRP A 52 -10.09 5.40 -11.46
N THR A 53 -9.59 5.80 -10.29
CA THR A 53 -10.43 5.98 -9.09
C THR A 53 -11.50 7.05 -9.29
N LYS A 54 -11.15 8.18 -9.91
CA LYS A 54 -12.14 9.22 -10.27
C LYS A 54 -13.21 8.69 -11.22
N ASN A 55 -12.81 7.92 -12.23
CA ASN A 55 -13.75 7.34 -13.18
C ASN A 55 -14.70 6.33 -12.53
N LEU A 56 -14.23 5.54 -11.56
CA LEU A 56 -15.10 4.64 -10.77
C LEU A 56 -16.13 5.41 -9.95
N CYS A 57 -15.79 6.63 -9.55
CA CYS A 57 -16.64 7.56 -8.82
C CYS A 57 -17.53 8.45 -9.68
N SER A 58 -17.54 8.30 -11.01
CA SER A 58 -18.24 9.23 -11.92
C SER A 58 -19.75 9.40 -11.67
N SER A 59 -20.38 8.48 -10.94
CA SER A 59 -21.81 8.54 -10.59
C SER A 59 -22.10 9.24 -9.26
N LYS A 60 -21.07 9.71 -8.54
CA LYS A 60 -21.14 10.39 -7.25
C LYS A 60 -20.27 11.64 -7.25
N ASP A 61 -20.57 12.59 -6.36
CA ASP A 61 -19.60 13.63 -6.02
C ASP A 61 -18.42 12.99 -5.28
N LEU A 62 -17.19 13.43 -5.59
CA LEU A 62 -15.95 12.84 -5.05
C LEU A 62 -15.89 12.75 -3.50
N PRO A 63 -16.40 13.73 -2.72
CA PRO A 63 -16.45 13.60 -1.27
C PRO A 63 -17.33 12.44 -0.77
N GLY A 64 -18.35 12.05 -1.54
CA GLY A 64 -19.25 10.93 -1.23
C GLY A 64 -18.70 9.56 -1.66
N CYS A 65 -17.47 9.52 -2.17
CA CYS A 65 -16.78 8.30 -2.52
C CYS A 65 -15.81 7.86 -1.43
N SER A 66 -16.11 6.70 -0.84
CA SER A 66 -15.23 6.01 0.10
C SER A 66 -14.14 5.22 -0.64
N VAL A 67 -12.88 5.40 -0.27
CA VAL A 67 -11.74 4.65 -0.83
C VAL A 67 -10.98 3.94 0.28
N LEU A 68 -10.73 2.65 0.07
CA LEU A 68 -9.84 1.83 0.89
C LEU A 68 -8.61 1.44 0.06
N ASP A 69 -7.43 1.83 0.52
CA ASP A 69 -6.14 1.49 -0.08
C ASP A 69 -5.44 0.39 0.74
N ILE A 70 -5.21 -0.76 0.13
CA ILE A 70 -4.65 -1.96 0.78
C ILE A 70 -3.18 -2.08 0.42
N GLY A 71 -2.30 -2.11 1.43
CA GLY A 71 -0.86 -1.96 1.22
C GLY A 71 -0.52 -0.51 0.90
N THR A 72 -1.09 0.42 1.67
CA THR A 72 -1.01 1.86 1.39
C THR A 72 0.41 2.42 1.49
N GLY A 73 1.32 1.71 2.14
CA GLY A 73 2.70 2.16 2.36
C GLY A 73 2.73 3.55 3.01
N SER A 74 3.41 4.49 2.37
CA SER A 74 3.51 5.90 2.79
C SER A 74 2.23 6.73 2.58
N GLY A 75 1.13 6.13 2.10
CA GLY A 75 -0.17 6.78 1.95
C GLY A 75 -0.26 7.79 0.80
N ARG A 76 0.70 7.77 -0.15
CA ARG A 76 0.80 8.77 -1.23
C ARG A 76 -0.42 8.77 -2.16
N LEU A 77 -1.01 7.61 -2.46
CA LEU A 77 -2.23 7.53 -3.28
C LEU A 77 -3.38 8.29 -2.64
N LEU A 78 -3.63 8.04 -1.35
CA LEU A 78 -4.70 8.70 -0.61
C LEU A 78 -4.47 10.20 -0.51
N GLN A 79 -3.24 10.66 -0.29
CA GLN A 79 -2.93 12.10 -0.30
C GLN A 79 -3.21 12.75 -1.67
N GLN A 80 -2.91 12.05 -2.78
CA GLN A 80 -3.25 12.56 -4.12
C GLN A 80 -4.76 12.57 -4.35
N LEU A 81 -5.50 11.56 -3.90
CA LEU A 81 -6.96 11.55 -3.96
C LEU A 81 -7.57 12.66 -3.11
N ALA A 82 -7.04 12.93 -1.92
CA ALA A 82 -7.48 14.04 -1.08
C ALA A 82 -7.35 15.40 -1.80
N LYS A 83 -6.24 15.62 -2.53
CA LYS A 83 -6.07 16.82 -3.39
C LYS A 83 -7.11 16.94 -4.49
N GLN A 84 -7.66 15.82 -4.96
CA GLN A 84 -8.73 15.80 -5.97
C GLN A 84 -10.12 16.03 -5.36
N GLY A 85 -10.25 16.11 -4.04
CA GLY A 85 -11.52 16.37 -3.33
C GLY A 85 -12.21 15.12 -2.77
N PHE A 86 -11.53 13.98 -2.70
CA PHE A 86 -12.02 12.86 -1.90
C PHE A 86 -11.87 13.17 -0.41
N SER A 87 -12.83 12.77 0.42
CA SER A 87 -12.82 13.03 1.86
C SER A 87 -12.93 11.79 2.73
N ASP A 88 -13.46 10.69 2.22
CA ASP A 88 -13.58 9.43 2.95
C ASP A 88 -12.50 8.44 2.47
N LEU A 89 -11.32 8.55 3.08
CA LEU A 89 -10.10 7.89 2.65
C LEU A 89 -9.53 7.08 3.80
N THR A 90 -9.35 5.77 3.59
CA THR A 90 -8.71 4.88 4.56
C THR A 90 -7.57 4.11 3.91
N GLY A 91 -6.39 4.15 4.52
CA GLY A 91 -5.22 3.38 4.12
C GLY A 91 -4.89 2.32 5.16
N ILE A 92 -4.63 1.10 4.71
CA ILE A 92 -4.18 0.01 5.57
C ILE A 92 -2.86 -0.57 5.09
N ASP A 93 -1.99 -0.89 6.03
CA ASP A 93 -0.72 -1.57 5.78
C ASP A 93 -0.40 -2.48 6.96
N TYR A 94 0.32 -3.57 6.71
CA TYR A 94 0.73 -4.49 7.76
C TYR A 94 1.89 -3.91 8.58
N SER A 95 2.71 -3.02 7.98
CA SER A 95 3.86 -2.41 8.63
C SER A 95 3.45 -1.20 9.47
N GLU A 96 3.76 -1.25 10.77
CA GLU A 96 3.56 -0.12 11.68
C GLU A 96 4.36 1.12 11.24
N ALA A 97 5.60 0.90 10.80
CA ALA A 97 6.47 1.96 10.31
C ALA A 97 5.90 2.65 9.06
N ALA A 98 5.32 1.88 8.13
CA ALA A 98 4.64 2.43 6.95
C ALA A 98 3.47 3.35 7.37
N ILE A 99 2.63 2.89 8.29
CA ILE A 99 1.48 3.64 8.78
C ILE A 99 1.90 4.89 9.56
N GLU A 100 2.96 4.80 10.37
CA GLU A 100 3.51 5.97 11.06
C GLU A 100 4.03 7.01 10.06
N LEU A 101 4.78 6.57 9.05
CA LEU A 101 5.25 7.44 7.99
C LEU A 101 4.08 8.09 7.25
N ALA A 102 3.06 7.32 6.88
CA ALA A 102 1.88 7.81 6.17
C ALA A 102 1.15 8.91 6.96
N ARG A 103 0.97 8.72 8.27
CA ARG A 103 0.36 9.74 9.15
C ARG A 103 1.22 11.00 9.23
N ASN A 104 2.53 10.86 9.43
CA ASN A 104 3.44 12.01 9.52
C ASN A 104 3.47 12.82 8.23
N LEU A 105 3.50 12.15 7.07
CA LEU A 105 3.40 12.80 5.76
C LEU A 105 2.04 13.46 5.54
N ALA A 106 0.94 12.80 5.93
CA ALA A 106 -0.40 13.38 5.80
C ALA A 106 -0.57 14.63 6.68
N ILE A 107 -0.11 14.61 7.93
CA ILE A 107 -0.12 15.80 8.81
C ILE A 107 0.72 16.92 8.19
N ARG A 108 1.96 16.61 7.78
CA ARG A 108 2.88 17.57 7.15
C ARG A 108 2.25 18.24 5.92
N ASP A 109 1.56 17.46 5.10
CA ASP A 109 1.00 17.93 3.82
C ASP A 109 -0.45 18.45 3.96
N GLY A 110 -1.02 18.48 5.17
CA GLY A 110 -2.35 19.07 5.46
C GLY A 110 -3.55 18.14 5.23
N PHE A 111 -3.33 16.83 5.21
CA PHE A 111 -4.32 15.78 4.96
C PHE A 111 -4.65 14.95 6.21
N GLU A 112 -4.74 15.58 7.38
CA GLU A 112 -5.02 14.93 8.68
C GLU A 112 -6.34 14.14 8.74
N HIS A 113 -7.24 14.39 7.79
CA HIS A 113 -8.52 13.70 7.69
C HIS A 113 -8.43 12.28 7.11
N ILE A 114 -7.28 11.89 6.53
CA ILE A 114 -7.09 10.53 6.02
C ILE A 114 -6.88 9.57 7.18
N ASN A 115 -7.64 8.48 7.21
CA ASN A 115 -7.53 7.45 8.24
C ASN A 115 -6.47 6.41 7.87
N PHE A 116 -5.51 6.14 8.76
CA PHE A 116 -4.47 5.14 8.54
C PHE A 116 -4.47 4.09 9.66
N LEU A 117 -4.60 2.82 9.29
CA LEU A 117 -4.71 1.71 10.22
C LEU A 117 -3.68 0.62 9.92
N VAL A 118 -3.02 0.12 10.98
CA VAL A 118 -2.20 -1.08 10.87
C VAL A 118 -3.13 -2.28 10.73
N SER A 119 -2.97 -3.06 9.67
CA SER A 119 -3.77 -4.24 9.40
C SER A 119 -2.99 -5.28 8.61
N VAL A 120 -2.92 -6.50 9.13
CA VAL A 120 -2.30 -7.68 8.50
C VAL A 120 -3.13 -8.25 7.35
N CYS A 121 -3.92 -7.43 6.67
CA CYS A 121 -4.84 -7.88 5.61
C CYS A 121 -4.09 -8.23 4.32
N VAL A 122 -3.23 -9.25 4.40
CA VAL A 122 -2.57 -9.92 3.28
C VAL A 122 -2.48 -11.43 3.53
N MET A 123 -3.49 -12.07 4.16
CA MET A 123 -3.61 -13.54 4.06
C MET A 123 -5.00 -14.15 4.34
N LEU A 124 -6.12 -13.46 4.07
CA LEU A 124 -7.43 -14.11 4.15
C LEU A 124 -8.34 -13.73 2.98
N ASN A 125 -8.05 -14.27 1.79
CA ASN A 125 -8.99 -14.91 0.85
C ASN A 125 -8.40 -15.12 -0.56
N ILE A 126 -7.28 -15.85 -0.65
CA ILE A 126 -7.11 -16.83 -1.73
C ILE A 126 -7.29 -18.21 -1.11
N VAL A 127 -8.44 -18.43 -0.44
CA VAL A 127 -8.98 -19.78 -0.37
C VAL A 127 -10.04 -19.80 -1.45
N SER A 128 -9.63 -20.34 -2.59
CA SER A 128 -10.48 -20.64 -3.74
C SER A 128 -11.82 -21.25 -3.26
N PRO A 129 -12.96 -20.94 -3.91
CA PRO A 129 -14.22 -21.63 -3.63
C PRO A 129 -14.21 -23.15 -3.91
N TYR A 130 -13.06 -23.72 -4.31
CA TYR A 130 -12.89 -25.14 -4.64
C TYR A 130 -12.27 -26.03 -3.55
N LEU A 131 -12.10 -25.57 -2.31
CA LEU A 131 -11.69 -26.44 -1.18
C LEU A 131 -12.83 -26.69 -0.19
N LYS A 132 -14.04 -26.94 -0.69
CA LYS A 132 -15.12 -27.54 0.07
C LYS A 132 -15.59 -28.83 -0.61
N ASP A 133 -14.73 -29.84 -0.70
CA ASP A 133 -15.19 -31.18 -1.12
C ASP A 133 -14.27 -32.34 -0.66
N GLU A 134 -13.58 -32.23 0.48
CA GLU A 134 -12.83 -33.39 1.03
C GLU A 134 -13.09 -33.73 2.51
N GLU A 135 -14.19 -33.26 3.09
CA GLU A 135 -14.69 -33.81 4.36
C GLU A 135 -16.11 -34.37 4.21
N ARG A 136 -16.27 -35.28 3.25
CA ARG A 136 -17.49 -36.09 3.17
C ARG A 136 -17.22 -37.57 2.95
N THR A 137 -16.35 -38.16 3.78
CA THR A 137 -16.51 -39.55 4.24
C THR A 137 -15.78 -39.68 5.57
N PHE A 138 -16.52 -39.79 6.67
CA PHE A 138 -16.35 -40.77 7.76
C PHE A 138 -17.32 -40.42 8.89
N SER A 139 -18.52 -40.98 8.81
CA SER A 139 -19.33 -41.30 9.99
C SER A 139 -20.36 -42.37 9.59
N ASP A 140 -20.24 -43.49 10.33
CA ASP A 140 -21.00 -44.75 10.38
C ASP A 140 -20.72 -45.83 9.32
#